data_AF-A0A327WU27-F1
#
_entry.id   AF-A0A327WU27-F1
#
_cell.length_a   1.000
_cell.length_b   1.000
_cell.length_c   1.000
_cell.angle_alpha   90.00
_cell.angle_beta   90.00
_cell.angle_gamma   90.00
#
_symmetry.space_group_name_H-M   'P 1'
#
loop_
_entity.id
_entity.type
_entity.pdbx_description
1 polymer ?
#
loop_
_entity_poly.entity_id
_entity_poly.type
_entity_poly.pdbx_seq_one_letter_code
_entity_poly.pdbx_strand_id
1 'polypeptide(L)'
;MSQKGFAASFEHFSTAVTKATGSSSAFLLAFLTIIVWLVTGPVFHYSDTWQLIINTSTTIVTFLMVFLIQKSQNKDSMAIQLKLNELIAAQDGASNRFLNVEDLSEEELLTLHRYFAVLVEKAKKDTKITASHSVEEAEERHEEKLETQQQGKPQKKVAKSSK
;
A
#
# COMPACT_ATOMS: atom_id res chain seq x y z
N MET A 1 -28.76 24.19 -7.67
CA MET A 1 -28.70 23.09 -8.67
C MET A 1 -27.55 23.23 -9.70
N SER A 2 -26.77 24.32 -9.75
CA SER A 2 -25.74 24.53 -10.79
C SER A 2 -24.36 23.87 -10.55
N GLN A 3 -24.07 23.40 -9.33
CA GLN A 3 -22.72 22.94 -8.95
C GLN A 3 -22.37 21.53 -9.48
N LYS A 4 -23.37 20.64 -9.55
CA LYS A 4 -23.18 19.27 -10.07
C LYS A 4 -22.86 19.23 -11.57
N GLY A 5 -23.44 20.14 -12.35
CA GLY A 5 -23.20 20.23 -13.80
C GLY A 5 -21.79 20.69 -14.15
N PHE A 6 -21.26 21.67 -13.41
CA PHE A 6 -19.89 22.15 -13.61
C PHE A 6 -18.86 21.08 -13.25
N ALA A 7 -19.02 20.40 -12.11
CA ALA A 7 -18.12 19.32 -11.71
C ALA A 7 -18.08 18.17 -12.72
N ALA A 8 -19.25 17.72 -13.20
CA ALA A 8 -19.34 16.64 -14.20
C ALA A 8 -18.75 17.04 -15.56
N SER A 9 -18.94 18.29 -15.98
CA SER A 9 -18.36 18.82 -17.23
C SER A 9 -16.85 18.98 -17.13
N PHE A 10 -16.37 19.50 -16.00
CA PHE A 10 -14.95 19.61 -15.70
C PHE A 10 -14.28 18.23 -15.62
N GLU A 11 -14.96 17.22 -15.09
CA GLU A 11 -14.49 15.84 -15.08
C GLU A 11 -14.32 15.28 -16.50
N HIS A 12 -15.33 15.41 -17.36
CA HIS A 12 -15.23 14.96 -18.75
C HIS A 12 -14.12 15.69 -19.50
N PHE A 13 -14.02 17.00 -19.33
CA PHE A 13 -12.96 17.81 -19.92
C PHE A 13 -11.58 17.35 -19.44
N SER A 14 -11.39 17.21 -18.12
CA SER A 14 -10.10 16.81 -17.55
C SER A 14 -9.68 15.43 -18.03
N THR A 15 -10.59 14.46 -18.02
CA THR A 15 -10.31 13.11 -18.54
C THR A 15 -9.98 13.12 -20.04
N ALA A 16 -10.71 13.91 -20.84
CA ALA A 16 -10.44 14.02 -22.27
C ALA A 16 -9.07 14.65 -22.55
N VAL A 17 -8.73 15.74 -21.85
CA VAL A 17 -7.44 16.43 -22.01
C VAL A 17 -6.28 15.55 -21.55
N THR A 18 -6.38 14.89 -20.39
CA THR A 18 -5.33 13.98 -19.90
C THR A 18 -5.13 12.80 -20.85
N LYS A 19 -6.21 12.23 -21.41
CA LYS A 19 -6.11 11.15 -22.40
C LYS A 19 -5.49 11.62 -23.71
N ALA A 20 -5.87 12.81 -24.19
CA ALA A 20 -5.33 13.38 -25.42
C ALA A 20 -3.83 13.69 -25.27
N THR A 21 -3.45 14.40 -24.21
CA THR A 21 -2.05 14.78 -23.92
C THR A 21 -1.14 13.60 -23.61
N GLY A 22 -1.67 12.50 -23.06
CA GLY A 22 -0.91 11.26 -22.83
C GLY A 22 -0.71 10.37 -24.07
N SER A 23 -1.29 10.73 -25.23
CA SER A 23 -1.18 9.93 -26.45
C SER A 23 0.14 10.14 -27.21
N SER A 24 0.61 9.11 -27.93
CA SER A 24 1.80 9.21 -28.79
C SER A 24 1.69 10.30 -29.85
N SER A 25 0.48 10.56 -30.37
CA SER A 25 0.20 11.65 -31.30
C SER A 25 0.38 13.03 -30.68
N ALA A 26 -0.02 13.22 -29.43
CA ALA A 26 0.17 14.50 -28.73
C ALA A 26 1.65 14.77 -28.44
N PHE A 27 2.42 13.74 -28.08
CA PHE A 27 3.87 13.85 -27.94
C PHE A 27 4.52 14.31 -29.25
N LEU A 28 4.15 13.70 -30.38
CA LEU A 28 4.69 14.08 -31.69
C LEU A 28 4.34 15.53 -32.05
N LEU A 29 3.09 15.97 -31.80
CA LEU A 29 2.67 17.36 -32.03
C LEU A 29 3.42 18.35 -31.14
N ALA A 30 3.61 18.03 -29.85
CA ALA A 30 4.38 18.86 -28.93
C ALA A 30 5.85 18.98 -29.38
N PHE A 31 6.44 17.86 -29.82
CA PHE A 31 7.81 17.85 -30.34
C PHE A 31 7.94 18.68 -31.63
N LEU A 32 7.01 18.55 -32.57
CA LEU A 32 6.98 19.38 -33.78
C LEU A 32 6.81 20.86 -33.45
N THR A 33 6.01 21.19 -32.43
CA THR A 33 5.82 22.57 -31.97
C THR A 33 7.14 23.17 -31.47
N ILE A 34 7.93 22.39 -30.72
CA ILE A 34 9.27 22.80 -30.28
C ILE A 34 10.21 23.02 -31.47
N ILE A 35 10.18 22.14 -32.48
CA ILE A 35 10.98 22.30 -33.69
C ILE A 35 10.59 23.58 -34.44
N VAL A 36 9.30 23.82 -34.65
CA VAL A 36 8.80 25.03 -35.31
C VAL A 36 9.25 26.28 -34.57
N TRP A 37 9.15 26.27 -33.24
CA TRP A 37 9.63 27.37 -32.40
C TRP A 37 11.15 27.61 -32.56
N LEU A 38 11.95 26.55 -32.59
CA LEU A 38 13.40 26.63 -32.78
C LEU A 38 13.76 27.21 -34.15
N VAL A 39 13.09 26.77 -35.21
CA VAL A 39 13.35 27.22 -36.59
C VAL A 39 12.87 28.64 -36.85
N THR A 40 11.81 29.07 -36.17
CA THR A 40 11.31 30.45 -36.27
C THR A 40 12.08 31.44 -35.39
N GLY A 41 12.80 30.96 -34.35
CA GLY A 41 13.64 31.78 -33.48
C GLY A 41 14.64 32.72 -34.18
N PRO A 42 15.42 32.27 -35.20
CA PRO A 42 16.32 33.12 -35.97
C PRO A 42 15.63 34.29 -36.70
N VAL A 43 14.39 34.11 -37.16
CA VAL A 43 13.59 35.17 -37.81
C VAL A 43 13.27 36.29 -36.83
N PHE A 44 13.06 35.95 -35.56
CA PHE A 44 12.80 36.89 -34.47
C PHE A 44 14.05 37.26 -33.66
N HIS A 45 15.24 36.93 -34.16
CA HIS A 45 16.53 37.15 -33.51
C HIS A 45 16.61 36.63 -32.07
N TYR A 46 15.79 35.63 -31.72
CA TYR A 46 15.63 35.16 -30.34
C TYR A 46 15.40 36.30 -29.33
N SER A 47 14.60 37.30 -29.70
CA SER A 47 14.31 38.46 -28.84
C SER A 47 13.75 38.09 -27.46
N ASP A 48 13.90 38.99 -26.49
CA ASP A 48 13.38 38.81 -25.14
C ASP A 48 11.86 38.58 -25.14
N THR A 49 11.11 39.29 -25.99
CA THR A 49 9.66 39.09 -26.15
C THR A 49 9.34 37.70 -26.71
N TRP A 50 10.12 37.22 -27.67
CA TRP A 50 9.94 35.89 -28.25
C TRP A 50 10.13 34.77 -27.21
N GLN A 51 11.18 34.88 -26.38
CA GLN A 51 11.44 33.93 -25.30
C GLN A 51 10.39 34.03 -24.18
N LEU A 52 10.00 35.25 -23.80
CA LEU A 52 9.02 35.52 -22.76
C LEU A 52 7.66 34.88 -23.06
N ILE A 53 7.20 34.96 -24.32
CA ILE A 53 5.92 34.37 -24.74
C ILE A 53 5.90 32.87 -24.49
N ILE A 54 6.95 32.14 -24.90
CA ILE A 54 6.99 30.68 -24.71
C ILE A 54 7.17 30.29 -23.25
N ASN A 55 8.03 30.97 -22.52
CA ASN A 55 8.25 30.68 -21.11
C ASN A 55 6.96 30.90 -20.30
N THR A 56 6.26 32.01 -20.54
CA THR A 56 4.99 32.34 -19.89
C THR A 56 3.90 31.35 -20.28
N SER A 57 3.79 31.02 -21.56
CA SER A 57 2.78 30.07 -22.06
C SER A 57 2.99 28.67 -21.46
N THR A 58 4.23 28.19 -21.44
CA THR A 58 4.56 26.86 -20.89
C THR A 58 4.29 26.81 -19.40
N THR A 59 4.58 27.89 -18.67
CA THR A 59 4.30 27.98 -17.23
C THR A 59 2.80 27.89 -16.94
N ILE A 60 1.96 28.63 -17.67
CA ILE A 60 0.50 28.57 -17.52
C ILE A 60 -0.02 27.17 -17.84
N VAL A 61 0.41 26.59 -18.97
CA VAL A 61 0.00 25.23 -19.38
C VAL A 61 0.41 24.22 -18.31
N THR A 62 1.64 24.31 -17.80
CA THR A 62 2.15 23.40 -16.76
C THR A 62 1.35 23.53 -15.47
N PHE A 63 1.06 24.77 -15.03
CA PHE A 63 0.26 25.02 -13.85
C PHE A 63 -1.14 24.40 -13.98
N LEU A 64 -1.81 24.61 -15.12
CA LEU A 64 -3.09 23.96 -15.41
C LEU A 64 -2.97 22.43 -15.45
N MET A 65 -1.91 21.91 -16.06
CA MET A 65 -1.67 20.49 -16.20
C MET A 65 -1.52 19.79 -14.85
N VAL A 66 -0.90 20.42 -13.85
CA VAL A 66 -0.80 19.88 -12.49
C VAL A 66 -2.20 19.59 -11.93
N PHE A 67 -3.15 20.52 -12.04
CA PHE A 67 -4.52 20.30 -11.57
C PHE A 67 -5.26 19.22 -12.37
N LEU A 68 -5.07 19.19 -13.69
CA LEU A 68 -5.69 18.18 -14.56
C LEU A 68 -5.17 16.77 -14.24
N ILE A 69 -3.86 16.63 -14.05
CA ILE A 69 -3.22 15.39 -13.63
C ILE A 69 -3.73 14.98 -12.26
N GLN A 70 -3.71 15.88 -11.26
CA GLN A 70 -4.20 15.59 -9.92
C GLN A 70 -5.67 15.16 -9.94
N LYS A 71 -6.53 15.80 -10.73
CA LYS A 71 -7.95 15.42 -10.85
C LYS A 71 -8.11 14.03 -11.46
N SER A 72 -7.35 13.71 -12.50
CA SER A 72 -7.37 12.38 -13.13
C SER A 72 -6.85 11.31 -12.15
N GLN A 73 -5.70 11.57 -11.52
CA GLN A 73 -5.07 10.65 -10.57
C GLN A 73 -5.95 10.42 -9.34
N ASN A 74 -6.61 11.44 -8.80
CA ASN A 74 -7.49 11.28 -7.64
C ASN A 74 -8.63 10.28 -7.89
N LYS A 75 -9.20 10.29 -9.10
CA LYS A 75 -10.25 9.33 -9.48
C LYS A 75 -9.70 7.90 -9.63
N ASP A 76 -8.54 7.77 -10.26
CA ASP A 76 -7.91 6.46 -10.48
C ASP A 76 -7.45 5.83 -9.15
N SER A 77 -6.88 6.63 -8.24
CA SER A 77 -6.53 6.20 -6.88
C SER A 77 -7.72 5.67 -6.11
N MET A 78 -8.86 6.38 -6.15
CA MET A 78 -10.09 5.92 -5.47
C MET A 78 -10.64 4.63 -6.08
N ALA A 79 -10.54 4.46 -7.41
CA ALA A 79 -10.93 3.21 -8.05
C ALA A 79 -10.03 2.03 -7.65
N ILE A 80 -8.73 2.27 -7.45
CA ILE A 80 -7.78 1.26 -6.94
C ILE A 80 -8.13 0.89 -5.51
N GLN A 81 -8.36 1.87 -4.63
CA GLN A 81 -8.78 1.66 -3.25
C GLN A 81 -10.03 0.79 -3.14
N LEU A 82 -11.09 1.11 -3.90
CA LEU A 82 -12.32 0.31 -3.91
C LEU A 82 -12.10 -1.13 -4.36
N LYS A 83 -11.28 -1.34 -5.41
CA LYS A 83 -10.93 -2.70 -5.88
C LYS A 83 -10.15 -3.49 -4.83
N LEU A 84 -9.25 -2.84 -4.10
CA LEU A 84 -8.48 -3.47 -3.02
C LEU A 84 -9.38 -3.80 -1.83
N ASN A 85 -10.30 -2.90 -1.46
CA ASN A 85 -11.25 -3.13 -0.38
C ASN A 85 -12.17 -4.32 -0.69
N GLU A 86 -12.65 -4.46 -1.93
CA GLU A 86 -13.41 -5.66 -2.36
C GLU A 86 -12.58 -6.95 -2.22
N LEU A 87 -11.30 -6.93 -2.65
CA LEU A 87 -10.40 -8.07 -2.52
C LEU A 87 -10.14 -8.46 -1.06
N ILE A 88 -9.95 -7.47 -0.18
CA ILE A 88 -9.76 -7.69 1.26
C ILE A 88 -11.05 -8.25 1.89
N ALA A 89 -12.20 -7.71 1.52
CA ALA A 89 -13.50 -8.15 2.04
C ALA A 89 -13.85 -9.59 1.59
N ALA A 90 -13.41 -10.01 0.41
CA ALA A 90 -13.63 -11.35 -0.11
C ALA A 90 -12.68 -12.42 0.47
N GLN A 91 -11.61 -12.04 1.17
CA GLN A 91 -10.61 -12.95 1.72
C GLN A 91 -11.00 -13.43 3.12
N ASP A 92 -11.27 -14.72 3.28
CA ASP A 92 -11.54 -15.33 4.59
C ASP A 92 -10.35 -15.14 5.55
N GLY A 93 -10.64 -14.58 6.73
CA GLY A 93 -9.64 -14.29 7.77
C GLY A 93 -8.94 -12.93 7.66
N ALA A 94 -9.20 -12.15 6.61
CA ALA A 94 -8.74 -10.76 6.55
C ALA A 94 -9.48 -9.90 7.59
N SER A 95 -8.77 -8.97 8.22
CA SER A 95 -9.36 -8.09 9.22
C SER A 95 -10.05 -6.90 8.55
N ASN A 96 -11.34 -6.71 8.82
CA ASN A 96 -12.12 -5.56 8.34
C ASN A 96 -11.52 -4.20 8.76
N ARG A 97 -10.60 -4.16 9.73
CA ARG A 97 -9.86 -2.94 10.13
C ARG A 97 -8.92 -2.41 9.06
N PHE A 98 -8.66 -3.16 7.99
CA PHE A 98 -7.89 -2.69 6.83
C PHE A 98 -8.76 -2.13 5.71
N LEU A 99 -10.07 -2.33 5.77
CA LEU A 99 -10.99 -1.71 4.82
C LEU A 99 -10.98 -0.20 5.06
N ASN A 100 -10.85 0.56 3.98
CA ASN A 100 -10.82 2.02 3.99
C ASN A 100 -9.72 2.58 4.91
N VAL A 101 -8.55 1.94 4.97
CA VAL A 101 -7.41 2.38 5.79
C VAL A 101 -6.93 3.79 5.43
N GLU A 102 -7.16 4.21 4.19
CA GLU A 102 -6.87 5.55 3.64
C GLU A 102 -7.69 6.68 4.28
N ASP A 103 -8.85 6.36 4.86
CA ASP A 103 -9.76 7.34 5.47
C ASP A 103 -9.47 7.53 6.97
N LEU A 104 -8.59 6.71 7.54
CA LEU A 104 -8.20 6.82 8.95
C LEU A 104 -7.42 8.10 9.19
N SER A 105 -7.68 8.73 10.35
CA SER A 105 -6.82 9.79 10.84
C SER A 105 -5.41 9.26 11.13
N GLU A 106 -4.44 10.17 11.20
CA GLU A 106 -3.05 9.80 11.49
C GLU A 106 -2.92 9.06 12.84
N GLU A 107 -3.67 9.47 13.86
CA GLU A 107 -3.67 8.81 15.17
C GLU A 107 -4.24 7.37 15.11
N GLU A 108 -5.30 7.17 14.34
CA GLU A 108 -5.91 5.85 14.11
C GLU A 108 -4.97 4.94 13.32
N LEU A 109 -4.33 5.48 12.28
CA LEU A 109 -3.34 4.77 11.47
C LEU A 109 -2.14 4.33 12.33
N LEU A 110 -1.63 5.21 13.20
CA LEU A 110 -0.56 4.90 14.14
C LEU A 110 -0.98 3.82 15.16
N THR A 111 -2.22 3.85 15.62
CA THR A 111 -2.77 2.84 16.52
C THR A 111 -2.89 1.48 15.83
N LEU A 112 -3.37 1.46 14.59
CA LEU A 112 -3.43 0.25 13.77
C LEU A 112 -2.04 -0.32 13.51
N HIS A 113 -1.07 0.54 13.16
CA HIS A 113 0.33 0.16 12.96
C HIS A 113 0.96 -0.46 14.23
N ARG A 114 0.76 0.16 15.41
CA ARG A 114 1.24 -0.38 16.69
C ARG A 114 0.64 -1.75 17.00
N TYR A 115 -0.67 -1.91 16.80
CA TYR A 115 -1.34 -3.19 17.00
C TYR A 115 -0.74 -4.28 16.10
N PHE A 116 -0.49 -3.96 14.82
CA PHE A 116 0.15 -4.89 13.89
C PHE A 116 1.60 -5.20 14.23
N ALA A 117 2.37 -4.21 14.69
CA ALA A 117 3.73 -4.43 15.17
C ALA A 117 3.78 -5.48 16.29
N VAL A 118 2.82 -5.43 17.23
CA VAL A 118 2.68 -6.43 18.30
C VAL A 118 2.32 -7.81 17.74
N LEU A 119 1.41 -7.89 16.76
CA LEU A 119 1.04 -9.17 16.13
C LEU A 119 2.23 -9.79 15.37
N VAL A 120 2.99 -8.99 14.62
CA VAL A 120 4.20 -9.43 13.92
C VAL A 120 5.27 -9.89 14.91
N GLU A 121 5.45 -9.17 16.02
CA GLU A 121 6.38 -9.59 17.07
C GLU A 121 5.97 -10.92 17.70
N LYS A 122 4.68 -11.12 17.98
CA LYS A 122 4.14 -12.39 18.48
C LYS A 122 4.33 -13.50 17.44
N ALA A 123 4.00 -13.26 16.17
CA ALA A 123 4.22 -14.23 15.09
C ALA A 123 5.70 -14.60 14.96
N LYS A 124 6.64 -13.64 15.06
CA LYS A 124 8.09 -13.92 15.08
C LYS A 124 8.52 -14.77 16.28
N LYS A 125 7.92 -14.56 17.45
CA LYS A 125 8.16 -15.37 18.66
C LYS A 125 7.57 -16.77 18.52
N ASP A 126 6.41 -16.92 17.89
CA ASP A 126 5.81 -18.23 17.58
C ASP A 126 6.53 -18.95 16.43
N THR A 127 7.18 -18.24 15.51
CA THR A 127 8.01 -18.85 14.46
C THR A 127 9.31 -19.46 15.03
N LYS A 128 9.67 -19.15 16.29
CA LYS A 128 10.67 -19.91 17.05
C LYS A 128 10.17 -21.29 17.52
N ILE A 129 9.03 -21.78 17.03
CA ILE A 129 8.64 -23.20 17.11
C ILE A 129 9.40 -24.05 16.05
N THR A 130 10.35 -23.49 15.28
CA THR A 130 11.43 -24.30 14.65
C THR A 130 12.64 -24.49 15.55
N ALA A 131 12.62 -23.97 16.79
CA ALA A 131 13.48 -24.51 17.83
C ALA A 131 12.94 -25.90 18.16
N SER A 132 13.33 -26.89 17.34
CA SER A 132 13.41 -28.27 17.81
C SER A 132 14.10 -28.19 19.16
N HIS A 133 13.38 -28.53 20.24
CA HIS A 133 14.07 -29.08 21.40
C HIS A 133 15.02 -30.13 20.82
N SER A 134 16.32 -30.03 21.12
CA SER A 134 17.25 -31.07 20.70
C SER A 134 16.64 -32.41 21.10
N VAL A 135 16.71 -33.44 20.26
CA VAL A 135 16.21 -34.78 20.61
C VAL A 135 16.81 -35.22 21.95
N GLU A 136 18.05 -34.84 22.20
CA GLU A 136 18.79 -34.96 23.47
C GLU A 136 18.07 -34.29 24.66
N GLU A 137 17.52 -33.08 24.49
CA GLU A 137 16.81 -32.35 25.54
C GLU A 137 15.40 -32.93 25.81
N ALA A 138 14.82 -33.61 24.82
CA ALA A 138 13.56 -34.34 24.96
C ALA A 138 13.77 -35.71 25.63
N GLU A 139 14.90 -36.37 25.34
CA GLU A 139 15.32 -37.63 25.96
C GLU A 139 15.71 -37.43 27.43
N GLU A 140 16.54 -36.42 27.77
CA GLU A 140 16.90 -36.11 29.16
C GLU A 140 15.66 -35.84 30.04
N ARG A 141 14.69 -35.06 29.54
CA ARG A 141 13.42 -34.83 30.25
C ARG A 141 12.54 -36.08 30.36
N HIS A 142 12.70 -37.04 29.45
CA HIS A 142 11.99 -38.31 29.52
C HIS A 142 12.65 -39.25 30.53
N GLU A 143 13.98 -39.30 30.55
CA GLU A 143 14.77 -40.05 31.53
C GLU A 143 14.55 -39.53 32.95
N GLU A 144 14.63 -38.21 33.18
CA GLU A 144 14.32 -37.61 34.50
C GLU A 144 12.90 -37.98 34.98
N LYS A 145 11.91 -37.99 34.08
CA LYS A 145 10.53 -38.39 34.41
C LYS A 145 10.44 -39.88 34.75
N LEU A 146 11.18 -40.74 34.05
CA LEU A 146 11.20 -42.18 34.32
C LEU A 146 11.89 -42.49 35.66
N GLU A 147 12.99 -41.80 35.98
CA GLU A 147 13.70 -41.94 37.26
C GLU A 147 12.84 -41.47 38.44
N THR A 148 12.17 -40.32 38.29
CA THR A 148 11.27 -39.78 39.31
C THR A 148 10.05 -40.70 39.53
N GLN A 149 9.56 -41.36 38.49
CA GLN A 149 8.46 -42.33 38.60
C GLN A 149 8.89 -43.68 39.20
N GLN A 150 10.16 -44.07 39.04
CA GLN A 150 10.69 -45.30 39.65
C GLN A 150 11.02 -45.12 41.14
N GLN A 151 11.45 -43.94 41.57
CA GLN A 151 11.72 -43.64 42.98
C GLN A 151 10.45 -43.38 43.81
N GLY A 152 9.29 -43.15 43.17
CA GLY A 152 8.03 -42.82 43.84
C GLY A 152 7.06 -43.98 44.14
N LYS A 153 7.39 -45.26 43.87
CA LYS A 153 6.46 -46.39 44.14
C LYS A 153 6.47 -46.78 45.64
N PRO A 154 5.35 -46.65 46.38
CA PRO A 154 5.28 -47.14 47.76
C PRO A 154 5.26 -48.67 47.76
N GLN A 155 6.09 -49.30 48.60
CA GLN A 155 6.01 -50.73 48.90
C GLN A 155 4.61 -51.08 49.42
N LYS A 156 3.80 -51.77 48.61
CA LYS A 156 2.55 -52.38 49.08
C LYS A 156 2.90 -53.51 50.06
N LYS A 157 2.75 -53.25 51.36
CA LYS A 157 2.72 -54.30 52.40
C LYS A 157 1.57 -55.25 52.10
N VAL A 158 1.90 -56.50 51.79
CA VAL A 158 0.95 -57.61 51.64
C VAL A 158 0.40 -57.94 53.03
N ALA A 159 -0.82 -57.51 53.33
CA ALA A 159 -1.58 -58.01 54.47
C ALA A 159 -2.15 -59.39 54.13
N LYS A 160 -1.49 -60.46 54.60
CA LYS A 160 -2.09 -61.79 54.66
C LYS A 160 -3.15 -61.78 55.78
N SER A 161 -4.41 -61.74 55.41
CA SER A 161 -5.50 -62.26 56.26
C SER A 161 -5.51 -63.78 56.08
N SER A 162 -5.21 -64.51 57.15
CA SER A 162 -5.54 -65.92 57.25
C SER A 162 -6.25 -66.14 58.58
N LYS A 163 -7.38 -66.83 58.44
CA LYS A 163 -8.38 -67.27 59.42
C LYS A 163 -7.86 -67.62 60.80
#